data_AF-A0AAV5AYC9-F1
#
_entry.id   AF-A0AAV5AYC9-F1
#
_cell.length_a   1.000
_cell.length_b   1.000
_cell.length_c   1.000
_cell.angle_alpha   90.00
_cell.angle_beta   90.00
_cell.angle_gamma   90.00
#
_symmetry.space_group_name_H-M   'P 1'
#
loop_
_entity.id
_entity.type
_entity.pdbx_description
1 polymer ?
#
loop_
_entity_poly.entity_id
_entity_poly.type
_entity_poly.pdbx_seq_one_letter_code
_entity_poly.pdbx_strand_id
1 'polypeptide(L)'
;MLCDLGAWIVYASRAPFTVIPKEEAAPILRDAACGARQAEGLCRLPAFQELLDLAHWLAETPRDRRVVPDLLVTDDRRRHGSGACRPHLSPKGIGPFSLLRMEGPFAEAEEPLYVVPPDLYLLMRARELDVTALAMVATTLCSTYVPRPDLGECPGRREPLVGKAVLEGFSENLPARCQGASTLRRALAITAEGSRSPMETALSVGLSAPGPLGGYGLPLPRLNHRVDIPQELGRLIGGQRTMFLDLCWPEAGWAVEYDSAMHHSEGRAVAKDRRRRAVADALGISIVPWDNLTVADPVSLGLAVESLAGHLGCPFSWDHSLSQARRGLHDRIMGPHRFW
;
A
#
# COMPACT_ATOMS: atom_id res chain seq x y z
N MET A 1 -22.25 -6.99 -0.47
CA MET A 1 -21.14 -6.41 0.31
C MET A 1 -19.84 -6.90 -0.27
N LEU A 2 -18.99 -6.00 -0.78
CA LEU A 2 -17.72 -6.34 -1.40
C LEU A 2 -16.61 -6.48 -0.36
N CYS A 3 -15.75 -7.46 -0.60
CA CYS A 3 -14.49 -7.67 0.09
C CYS A 3 -13.40 -8.04 -0.93
N ASP A 4 -12.18 -8.26 -0.44
CA ASP A 4 -11.04 -8.75 -1.23
C ASP A 4 -10.86 -7.95 -2.54
N LEU A 5 -10.75 -8.62 -3.71
CA LEU A 5 -10.61 -7.97 -5.02
C LEU A 5 -11.68 -6.88 -5.27
N GLY A 6 -12.94 -7.17 -4.92
CA GLY A 6 -14.04 -6.23 -5.12
C GLY A 6 -13.89 -4.96 -4.28
N ALA A 7 -13.38 -5.10 -3.05
CA ALA A 7 -13.08 -3.93 -2.21
C ALA A 7 -11.92 -3.12 -2.79
N TRP A 8 -10.85 -3.79 -3.23
CA TRP A 8 -9.68 -3.10 -3.78
C TRP A 8 -10.00 -2.30 -5.05
N ILE A 9 -10.79 -2.88 -5.97
CA ILE A 9 -11.27 -2.19 -7.18
C ILE A 9 -11.98 -0.88 -6.79
N VAL A 10 -12.89 -0.97 -5.82
CA VAL A 10 -13.67 0.18 -5.38
C VAL A 10 -12.80 1.20 -4.65
N TYR A 11 -11.82 0.78 -3.84
CA TYR A 11 -10.84 1.69 -3.26
C TYR A 11 -10.02 2.42 -4.33
N ALA A 12 -9.62 1.71 -5.39
CA ALA A 12 -8.87 2.29 -6.51
C ALA A 12 -9.71 3.26 -7.35
N SER A 13 -11.04 3.11 -7.37
CA SER A 13 -11.96 3.99 -8.11
C SER A 13 -11.97 5.45 -7.63
N ARG A 14 -11.58 5.69 -6.36
CA ARG A 14 -11.69 6.99 -5.67
C ARG A 14 -13.13 7.52 -5.56
N ALA A 15 -14.13 6.67 -5.76
CA ALA A 15 -15.51 7.04 -5.52
C ALA A 15 -15.71 7.47 -4.05
N PRO A 16 -16.51 8.51 -3.80
CA PRO A 16 -16.85 8.91 -2.44
C PRO A 16 -17.61 7.78 -1.73
N PHE A 17 -17.52 7.76 -0.40
CA PHE A 17 -18.25 6.82 0.41
C PHE A 17 -18.76 7.49 1.69
N THR A 18 -19.84 6.94 2.21
CA THR A 18 -20.38 7.27 3.53
C THR A 18 -20.01 6.15 4.51
N VAL A 19 -19.44 6.50 5.67
CA VAL A 19 -19.18 5.53 6.74
C VAL A 19 -20.50 5.21 7.42
N ILE A 20 -20.87 3.92 7.43
CA ILE A 20 -22.03 3.39 8.14
C ILE A 20 -21.56 2.89 9.51
N PRO A 21 -22.05 3.48 10.63
CA PRO A 21 -21.69 3.06 11.97
C PRO A 21 -22.04 1.59 12.26
N LYS A 22 -21.41 1.00 13.29
CA LYS A 22 -21.53 -0.42 13.62
C LYS A 22 -22.98 -0.83 13.92
N GLU A 23 -23.74 0.05 14.57
CA GLU A 23 -25.12 -0.15 14.97
C GLU A 23 -26.04 -0.27 13.75
N GLU A 24 -25.84 0.58 12.75
CA GLU A 24 -26.58 0.60 11.48
C GLU A 24 -26.09 -0.49 10.51
N ALA A 25 -24.80 -0.83 10.57
CA ALA A 25 -24.21 -1.91 9.78
C ALA A 25 -24.68 -3.30 10.23
N ALA A 26 -25.03 -3.48 11.51
CA ALA A 26 -25.43 -4.77 12.07
C ALA A 26 -26.59 -5.46 11.32
N PRO A 27 -27.75 -4.81 11.04
CA PRO A 27 -28.79 -5.43 10.22
C PRO A 27 -28.32 -5.75 8.78
N ILE A 28 -27.59 -4.83 8.14
CA ILE A 28 -27.05 -5.03 6.79
C ILE A 28 -26.13 -6.26 6.74
N LEU A 29 -25.28 -6.42 7.75
CA LEU A 29 -24.36 -7.55 7.90
C LEU A 29 -25.08 -8.87 8.09
N ARG A 30 -26.19 -8.90 8.85
CA ARG A 30 -27.01 -10.11 9.04
C ARG A 30 -27.71 -10.53 7.75
N ASP A 31 -28.15 -9.54 6.97
CA ASP A 31 -28.87 -9.79 5.72
C ASP A 31 -27.96 -9.98 4.51
N ALA A 32 -26.66 -9.69 4.66
CA ALA A 32 -25.65 -9.92 3.63
C ALA A 32 -25.72 -11.36 3.10
N ALA A 33 -25.89 -11.47 1.79
CA ALA A 33 -25.93 -12.73 1.06
C ALA A 33 -25.11 -12.61 -0.22
N CYS A 34 -24.66 -13.75 -0.75
CA CYS A 34 -23.99 -13.83 -2.04
C CYS A 34 -24.99 -14.21 -3.13
N GLY A 35 -25.54 -13.23 -3.85
CA GLY A 35 -26.44 -13.45 -4.97
C GLY A 35 -25.73 -13.31 -6.32
N ALA A 36 -25.95 -14.27 -7.23
CA ALA A 36 -25.46 -14.18 -8.61
C ALA A 36 -25.98 -12.93 -9.34
N ARG A 37 -27.26 -12.59 -9.12
CA ARG A 37 -27.90 -11.38 -9.67
C ARG A 37 -27.18 -10.09 -9.23
N GLN A 38 -26.86 -9.97 -7.95
CA GLN A 38 -26.17 -8.80 -7.40
C GLN A 38 -24.75 -8.69 -7.96
N ALA A 39 -24.04 -9.81 -8.06
CA ALA A 39 -22.70 -9.85 -8.65
C ALA A 39 -22.71 -9.47 -10.14
N GLU A 40 -23.70 -9.93 -10.90
CA GLU A 40 -23.87 -9.52 -12.31
C GLU A 40 -24.24 -8.05 -12.45
N GLY A 41 -25.13 -7.54 -11.58
CA GLY A 41 -25.50 -6.12 -11.53
C GLY A 41 -24.29 -5.23 -11.30
N LEU A 42 -23.46 -5.55 -10.30
CA LEU A 42 -22.19 -4.86 -10.03
C LEU A 42 -21.29 -4.84 -11.27
N CYS A 43 -21.07 -6.00 -11.88
CA CYS A 43 -20.24 -6.09 -13.07
C CYS A 43 -20.78 -5.24 -14.22
N ARG A 44 -22.09 -5.01 -14.33
CA ARG A 44 -22.68 -4.18 -15.40
C ARG A 44 -22.60 -2.67 -15.15
N LEU A 45 -22.25 -2.23 -13.94
CA LEU A 45 -22.14 -0.80 -13.64
C LEU A 45 -21.06 -0.16 -14.52
N PRO A 46 -21.33 1.00 -15.16
CA PRO A 46 -20.34 1.71 -15.95
C PRO A 46 -19.04 1.97 -15.17
N ALA A 47 -19.16 2.39 -13.91
CA ALA A 47 -18.02 2.63 -13.02
C ALA A 47 -17.16 1.38 -12.75
N PHE A 48 -17.77 0.19 -12.72
CA PHE A 48 -17.03 -1.07 -12.58
C PHE A 48 -16.38 -1.46 -13.90
N GLN A 49 -17.07 -1.24 -15.02
CA GLN A 49 -16.54 -1.52 -16.37
C GLN A 49 -15.29 -0.70 -16.70
N GLU A 50 -15.22 0.56 -16.25
CA GLU A 50 -14.02 1.40 -16.37
C GLU A 50 -12.80 0.83 -15.62
N LEU A 51 -13.03 -0.05 -14.64
CA LEU A 51 -11.99 -0.68 -13.82
C LEU A 51 -11.79 -2.15 -14.16
N LEU A 52 -12.40 -2.65 -15.24
CA LEU A 52 -12.36 -4.07 -15.59
C LEU A 52 -10.93 -4.53 -15.95
N ASP A 53 -10.15 -3.67 -16.60
CA ASP A 53 -8.75 -3.96 -16.92
C ASP A 53 -7.89 -4.10 -15.66
N LEU A 54 -8.11 -3.21 -14.67
CA LEU A 54 -7.50 -3.33 -13.35
C LEU A 54 -7.94 -4.63 -12.67
N ALA A 55 -9.24 -4.93 -12.70
CA ALA A 55 -9.80 -6.14 -12.09
C ALA A 55 -9.18 -7.42 -12.68
N HIS A 56 -9.02 -7.49 -14.00
CA HIS A 56 -8.35 -8.59 -14.68
C HIS A 56 -6.89 -8.73 -14.31
N TRP A 57 -6.18 -7.61 -14.26
CA TRP A 57 -4.78 -7.59 -13.87
C TRP A 57 -4.60 -8.12 -12.44
N LEU A 58 -5.43 -7.65 -11.50
CA LEU A 58 -5.41 -8.07 -10.10
C LEU A 58 -5.80 -9.53 -9.92
N ALA A 59 -6.83 -9.98 -10.64
CA ALA A 59 -7.33 -11.35 -10.57
C ALA A 59 -6.51 -12.36 -11.38
N GLU A 60 -5.47 -11.92 -12.10
CA GLU A 60 -4.69 -12.72 -13.05
C GLU A 60 -5.58 -13.48 -14.05
N THR A 61 -6.67 -12.84 -14.48
CA THR A 61 -7.63 -13.47 -15.40
C THR A 61 -7.56 -12.81 -16.76
N PRO A 62 -7.52 -13.60 -17.85
CA PRO A 62 -7.65 -13.08 -19.21
C PRO A 62 -8.93 -12.24 -19.40
N ARG A 63 -8.88 -11.25 -20.30
CA ARG A 63 -10.01 -10.33 -20.56
C ARG A 63 -11.26 -11.00 -21.13
N ASP A 64 -11.12 -12.18 -21.74
CA ASP A 64 -12.22 -12.99 -22.24
C ASP A 64 -12.89 -13.83 -21.14
N ARG A 65 -12.30 -13.88 -19.94
CA ARG A 65 -12.88 -14.52 -18.77
C ARG A 65 -13.74 -13.54 -18.00
N ARG A 66 -14.68 -14.08 -17.23
CA ARG A 66 -15.49 -13.28 -16.32
C ARG A 66 -14.69 -13.00 -15.04
N VAL A 67 -14.65 -11.73 -14.61
CA VAL A 67 -14.22 -11.37 -13.25
C VAL A 67 -15.28 -11.82 -12.25
N VAL A 68 -14.86 -12.57 -11.23
CA VAL A 68 -15.74 -13.07 -10.17
C VAL A 68 -15.52 -12.24 -8.92
N PRO A 69 -16.47 -11.36 -8.53
CA PRO A 69 -16.31 -10.53 -7.35
C PRO A 69 -16.39 -11.36 -6.05
N ASP A 70 -15.58 -10.96 -5.08
CA ASP A 70 -15.55 -11.50 -3.73
C ASP A 70 -16.57 -10.77 -2.83
N LEU A 71 -17.46 -11.55 -2.22
CA LEU A 71 -18.57 -11.04 -1.42
C LEU A 71 -18.47 -11.52 0.02
N LEU A 72 -18.67 -10.61 0.98
CA LEU A 72 -18.64 -10.95 2.40
C LEU A 72 -20.01 -11.51 2.85
N VAL A 73 -19.96 -12.60 3.61
CA VAL A 73 -21.08 -13.14 4.40
C VAL A 73 -20.68 -13.27 5.86
N THR A 74 -21.65 -13.09 6.75
CA THR A 74 -21.45 -13.21 8.21
C THR A 74 -22.00 -14.52 8.79
N ASP A 75 -22.83 -15.23 8.02
CA ASP A 75 -23.37 -16.54 8.36
C ASP A 75 -22.87 -17.56 7.34
N ASP A 76 -22.22 -18.61 7.84
CA ASP A 76 -21.69 -19.71 7.03
C ASP A 76 -22.80 -20.44 6.27
N ARG A 77 -24.04 -20.46 6.80
CA ARG A 77 -25.20 -21.02 6.09
C ARG A 77 -25.57 -20.22 4.84
N ARG A 78 -25.12 -18.97 4.74
CA ARG A 78 -25.34 -18.11 3.57
C ARG A 78 -24.18 -18.18 2.57
N ARG A 79 -23.15 -18.98 2.86
CA ARG A 79 -21.98 -19.20 2.00
C ARG A 79 -22.34 -20.12 0.84
N HIS A 80 -23.02 -19.57 -0.16
CA HIS A 80 -23.33 -20.29 -1.40
C HIS A 80 -22.40 -19.83 -2.50
N GLY A 81 -21.48 -20.70 -2.90
CA GLY A 81 -20.66 -20.47 -4.08
C GLY A 81 -21.52 -20.54 -5.33
N SER A 82 -21.35 -19.58 -6.23
CA SER A 82 -21.85 -19.68 -7.60
C SER A 82 -20.70 -19.38 -8.55
N GLY A 83 -20.78 -19.78 -9.82
CA GLY A 83 -19.82 -19.32 -10.84
C GLY A 83 -19.82 -17.79 -11.03
N ALA A 84 -20.73 -17.06 -10.37
CA ALA A 84 -20.91 -15.63 -10.47
C ALA A 84 -20.28 -14.82 -9.34
N CYS A 85 -19.98 -15.42 -8.18
CA CYS A 85 -19.35 -14.72 -7.04
C CYS A 85 -18.63 -15.69 -6.09
N ARG A 86 -17.60 -15.19 -5.41
CA ARG A 86 -16.85 -15.96 -4.41
C ARG A 86 -17.23 -15.51 -2.99
N PRO A 87 -17.79 -16.38 -2.14
CA PRO A 87 -18.21 -16.00 -0.80
C PRO A 87 -17.07 -16.10 0.22
N HIS A 88 -16.88 -15.04 1.00
CA HIS A 88 -15.91 -14.93 2.10
C HIS A 88 -16.61 -14.79 3.44
N LEU A 89 -16.21 -15.59 4.43
CA LEU A 89 -16.77 -15.51 5.78
C LEU A 89 -16.03 -14.44 6.59
N SER A 90 -16.79 -13.58 7.27
CA SER A 90 -16.23 -12.59 8.18
C SER A 90 -15.36 -13.25 9.27
N PRO A 91 -14.27 -12.59 9.73
CA PRO A 91 -13.47 -13.14 10.80
C PRO A 91 -14.29 -13.33 12.08
N LYS A 92 -14.12 -14.49 12.73
CA LYS A 92 -14.87 -14.84 13.93
C LYS A 92 -14.52 -13.93 15.11
N GLY A 93 -15.53 -13.54 15.88
CA GLY A 93 -15.35 -12.78 17.13
C GLY A 93 -15.13 -11.28 16.96
N ILE A 94 -15.15 -10.78 15.72
CA ILE A 94 -15.19 -9.36 15.42
C ILE A 94 -16.66 -9.02 15.30
N GLY A 95 -17.24 -8.48 16.38
CA GLY A 95 -18.65 -8.04 16.41
C GLY A 95 -18.95 -7.01 15.31
N PRO A 96 -20.17 -6.46 15.25
CA PRO A 96 -20.53 -5.61 14.12
C PRO A 96 -19.49 -4.50 13.90
N PHE A 97 -19.03 -4.39 12.67
CA PHE A 97 -18.02 -3.43 12.22
C PHE A 97 -18.70 -2.42 11.30
N SER A 98 -18.07 -1.25 11.16
CA SER A 98 -18.55 -0.25 10.22
C SER A 98 -18.47 -0.78 8.79
N LEU A 99 -19.28 -0.20 7.90
CA LEU A 99 -19.22 -0.44 6.46
C LEU A 99 -18.96 0.87 5.75
N LEU A 100 -18.44 0.78 4.53
CA LEU A 100 -18.42 1.91 3.61
C LEU A 100 -19.55 1.73 2.62
N ARG A 101 -20.50 2.66 2.57
CA ARG A 101 -21.50 2.71 1.50
C ARG A 101 -20.95 3.57 0.37
N MET A 102 -20.86 3.01 -0.82
CA MET A 102 -20.34 3.73 -1.98
C MET A 102 -21.36 4.73 -2.51
N GLU A 103 -20.86 5.89 -2.90
CA GLU A 103 -21.64 7.01 -3.41
C GLU A 103 -21.20 7.34 -4.86
N GLY A 104 -21.84 8.32 -5.48
CA GLY A 104 -21.49 8.80 -6.81
C GLY A 104 -21.72 7.73 -7.89
N PRO A 105 -20.74 7.38 -8.74
CA PRO A 105 -20.93 6.43 -9.85
C PRO A 105 -21.42 5.03 -9.44
N PHE A 106 -21.19 4.64 -8.18
CA PHE A 106 -21.68 3.35 -7.64
C PHE A 106 -23.07 3.44 -6.99
N ALA A 107 -23.62 4.64 -6.81
CA ALA A 107 -24.97 4.85 -6.30
C ALA A 107 -26.06 4.56 -7.35
N GLU A 108 -25.68 4.41 -8.62
CA GLU A 108 -26.56 4.02 -9.73
C GLU A 108 -26.94 2.53 -9.71
N ALA A 109 -26.36 1.75 -8.80
CA ALA A 109 -26.72 0.35 -8.62
C ALA A 109 -28.18 0.20 -8.14
N GLU A 110 -28.84 -0.89 -8.56
CA GLU A 110 -30.21 -1.21 -8.13
C GLU A 110 -30.34 -1.33 -6.61
N GLU A 111 -29.26 -1.76 -5.94
CA GLU A 111 -29.15 -1.85 -4.49
C GLU A 111 -27.89 -1.12 -3.99
N PRO A 112 -27.92 -0.52 -2.79
CA PRO A 112 -26.75 0.15 -2.24
C PRO A 112 -25.52 -0.75 -2.16
N LEU A 113 -24.40 -0.28 -2.71
CA LEU A 113 -23.15 -1.02 -2.68
C LEU A 113 -22.38 -0.75 -1.38
N TYR A 114 -22.25 -1.79 -0.56
CA TYR A 114 -21.43 -1.75 0.66
C TYR A 114 -20.09 -2.44 0.45
N VAL A 115 -19.04 -1.89 1.03
CA VAL A 115 -17.67 -2.41 1.02
C VAL A 115 -17.15 -2.51 2.46
N VAL A 116 -16.33 -3.53 2.73
CA VAL A 116 -15.59 -3.58 4.00
C VAL A 116 -14.70 -2.35 4.17
N PRO A 117 -14.44 -1.87 5.39
CA PRO A 117 -13.46 -0.81 5.62
C PRO A 117 -12.01 -1.35 5.52
N PRO A 118 -11.01 -0.48 5.31
CA PRO A 118 -9.62 -0.88 5.02
C PRO A 118 -8.95 -1.71 6.13
N ASP A 119 -9.31 -1.44 7.37
CA ASP A 119 -8.86 -2.15 8.57
C ASP A 119 -9.37 -3.61 8.59
N LEU A 120 -10.66 -3.82 8.30
CA LEU A 120 -11.22 -5.16 8.16
C LEU A 120 -10.67 -5.89 6.93
N TYR A 121 -10.52 -5.17 5.81
CA TYR A 121 -9.91 -5.73 4.60
C TYR A 121 -8.50 -6.28 4.91
N LEU A 122 -7.65 -5.49 5.57
CA LEU A 122 -6.31 -5.94 5.96
C LEU A 122 -6.34 -7.16 6.87
N LEU A 123 -7.28 -7.25 7.79
CA LEU A 123 -7.40 -8.43 8.64
C LEU A 123 -7.86 -9.67 7.90
N MET A 124 -8.72 -9.52 6.89
CA MET A 124 -9.06 -10.62 5.99
C MET A 124 -7.83 -11.07 5.21
N ARG A 125 -7.09 -10.13 4.60
CA ARG A 125 -5.84 -10.41 3.87
C ARG A 125 -4.75 -11.00 4.78
N ALA A 126 -4.70 -10.63 6.06
CA ALA A 126 -3.73 -11.14 7.03
C ALA A 126 -3.81 -12.66 7.31
N ARG A 127 -4.88 -13.31 6.83
CA ARG A 127 -5.08 -14.76 6.90
C ARG A 127 -4.51 -15.50 5.68
N GLU A 128 -4.17 -14.75 4.64
CA GLU A 128 -3.75 -15.27 3.33
C GLU A 128 -2.34 -14.79 2.96
N LEU A 129 -1.97 -13.60 3.42
CA LEU A 129 -0.68 -12.96 3.16
C LEU A 129 0.29 -13.15 4.33
N ASP A 130 1.57 -13.20 4.00
CA ASP A 130 2.63 -13.03 4.99
C ASP A 130 2.77 -11.56 5.43
N VAL A 131 3.60 -11.34 6.44
CA VAL A 131 3.82 -10.02 7.07
C VAL A 131 4.30 -8.97 6.06
N THR A 132 5.20 -9.33 5.15
CA THR A 132 5.79 -8.37 4.19
C THR A 132 4.81 -8.01 3.10
N ALA A 133 4.10 -9.00 2.55
CA ALA A 133 3.04 -8.76 1.56
C ALA A 133 1.91 -7.92 2.17
N LEU A 134 1.49 -8.23 3.40
CA LEU A 134 0.48 -7.44 4.09
C LEU A 134 0.94 -6.00 4.39
N ALA A 135 2.21 -5.80 4.70
CA ALA A 135 2.78 -4.46 4.90
C ALA A 135 2.82 -3.63 3.61
N MET A 136 3.07 -4.27 2.46
CA MET A 136 2.91 -3.62 1.15
C MET A 136 1.47 -3.13 0.98
N VAL A 137 0.49 -4.00 1.24
CA VAL A 137 -0.94 -3.67 1.17
C VAL A 137 -1.30 -2.50 2.09
N ALA A 138 -0.90 -2.57 3.35
CA ALA A 138 -1.19 -1.55 4.34
C ALA A 138 -0.52 -0.20 3.99
N THR A 139 0.74 -0.21 3.55
CA THR A 139 1.46 1.02 3.16
C THR A 139 0.79 1.71 1.98
N THR A 140 0.29 0.95 1.01
CA THR A 140 -0.46 1.51 -0.12
C THR A 140 -1.82 2.06 0.27
N LEU A 141 -2.53 1.42 1.22
CA LEU A 141 -3.77 1.99 1.76
C LEU A 141 -3.52 3.33 2.48
N CYS A 142 -2.35 3.48 3.10
CA CYS A 142 -1.83 4.71 3.70
C CYS A 142 -1.09 5.64 2.72
N SER A 143 -1.11 5.34 1.42
CA SER A 143 -0.36 6.09 0.41
C SER A 143 -1.19 7.20 -0.24
N THR A 144 -0.50 8.12 -0.90
CA THR A 144 -1.09 9.18 -1.73
C THR A 144 -1.01 8.85 -3.22
N TYR A 145 -0.99 7.56 -3.58
CA TYR A 145 -1.12 7.09 -4.96
C TYR A 145 -2.19 6.00 -5.06
N VAL A 146 -2.59 5.66 -6.29
CA VAL A 146 -3.42 4.49 -6.58
C VAL A 146 -2.64 3.54 -7.48
N PRO A 147 -2.44 2.27 -7.09
CA PRO A 147 -1.85 1.29 -8.00
C PRO A 147 -2.79 1.09 -9.21
N ARG A 148 -2.34 1.55 -10.39
CA ARG A 148 -3.00 1.33 -11.68
C ARG A 148 -2.03 0.68 -12.67
N PRO A 149 -1.58 -0.54 -12.37
CA PRO A 149 -0.64 -1.25 -13.24
C PRO A 149 -1.21 -1.52 -14.64
N ASP A 150 -2.53 -1.52 -14.78
CA ASP A 150 -3.25 -1.57 -16.05
C ASP A 150 -3.03 -0.32 -16.93
N LEU A 151 -2.71 0.83 -16.32
CA LEU A 151 -2.41 2.08 -17.03
C LEU A 151 -0.91 2.32 -17.25
N GLY A 152 -0.04 1.52 -16.62
CA GLY A 152 1.41 1.76 -16.63
C GLY A 152 1.83 3.03 -15.87
N GLU A 153 0.91 3.66 -15.14
CA GLU A 153 1.14 4.86 -14.33
C GLU A 153 0.54 4.69 -12.93
N CYS A 154 0.92 5.56 -12.00
CA CYS A 154 0.40 5.57 -10.63
C CYS A 154 -0.22 6.93 -10.34
N PRO A 155 -1.52 7.12 -10.64
CA PRO A 155 -2.19 8.38 -10.42
C PRO A 155 -2.11 8.82 -8.96
N GLY A 156 -1.83 10.10 -8.76
CA GLY A 156 -1.83 10.72 -7.44
C GLY A 156 -3.22 10.73 -6.79
N ARG A 157 -3.24 10.53 -5.48
CA ARG A 157 -4.42 10.60 -4.60
C ARG A 157 -4.22 11.75 -3.62
N ARG A 158 -5.26 12.58 -3.43
CA ARG A 158 -5.18 13.77 -2.56
C ARG A 158 -4.98 13.39 -1.09
N GLU A 159 -5.70 12.37 -0.63
CA GLU A 159 -5.71 11.92 0.76
C GLU A 159 -5.67 10.38 0.79
N PRO A 160 -4.88 9.78 1.70
CA PRO A 160 -4.81 8.33 1.85
C PRO A 160 -6.19 7.73 2.16
N LEU A 161 -6.38 6.44 1.85
CA LEU A 161 -7.66 5.79 2.12
C LEU A 161 -7.89 5.64 3.64
N VAL A 162 -6.81 5.44 4.39
CA VAL A 162 -6.80 5.27 5.84
C VAL A 162 -5.47 5.76 6.39
N GLY A 163 -5.46 6.27 7.62
CA GLY A 163 -4.24 6.57 8.37
C GLY A 163 -3.78 5.36 9.18
N LYS A 164 -2.46 5.21 9.36
CA LYS A 164 -1.86 4.12 10.12
C LYS A 164 -2.38 4.04 11.55
N ALA A 165 -2.59 5.17 12.21
CA ALA A 165 -3.14 5.21 13.57
C ALA A 165 -4.53 4.55 13.68
N VAL A 166 -5.37 4.65 12.63
CA VAL A 166 -6.68 3.98 12.60
C VAL A 166 -6.50 2.47 12.50
N LEU A 167 -5.55 2.00 11.69
CA LEU A 167 -5.24 0.58 11.54
C LEU A 167 -4.65 -0.02 12.83
N GLU A 168 -3.75 0.71 13.48
CA GLU A 168 -3.14 0.31 14.76
C GLU A 168 -4.19 0.20 15.84
N GLY A 169 -5.01 1.25 16.02
CA GLY A 169 -6.12 1.24 16.97
C GLY A 169 -7.12 0.11 16.71
N PHE A 170 -7.43 -0.20 15.45
CA PHE A 170 -8.23 -1.38 15.12
C PHE A 170 -7.54 -2.67 15.57
N SER A 171 -6.25 -2.84 15.26
CA SER A 171 -5.47 -4.05 15.57
C SER A 171 -5.30 -4.31 17.08
N GLU A 172 -5.25 -3.25 17.89
CA GLU A 172 -5.16 -3.31 19.35
C GLU A 172 -6.48 -3.80 19.97
N ASN A 173 -7.61 -3.44 19.37
CA ASN A 173 -8.94 -3.82 19.83
C ASN A 173 -9.38 -5.22 19.34
N LEU A 174 -8.55 -5.92 18.55
CA LEU A 174 -8.88 -7.26 18.08
C LEU A 174 -8.84 -8.30 19.21
N PRO A 175 -9.79 -9.26 19.25
CA PRO A 175 -9.75 -10.36 20.20
C PRO A 175 -8.41 -11.12 20.14
N ALA A 176 -7.91 -11.56 21.30
CA ALA A 176 -6.60 -12.23 21.41
C ALA A 176 -6.43 -13.46 20.49
N ARG A 177 -7.52 -14.20 20.23
CA ARG A 177 -7.53 -15.40 19.38
C ARG A 177 -8.03 -15.14 17.96
N CYS A 178 -8.12 -13.88 17.54
CA CYS A 178 -8.51 -13.54 16.18
C CYS A 178 -7.43 -13.99 15.19
N GLN A 179 -7.81 -14.85 14.24
CA GLN A 179 -6.91 -15.26 13.16
C GLN A 179 -6.46 -14.03 12.35
N GLY A 180 -5.18 -14.00 11.97
CA GLY A 180 -4.58 -12.88 11.25
C GLY A 180 -4.15 -11.70 12.14
N ALA A 181 -4.61 -11.59 13.39
CA ALA A 181 -4.29 -10.43 14.24
C ALA A 181 -2.78 -10.28 14.53
N SER A 182 -2.05 -11.40 14.72
CA SER A 182 -0.60 -11.36 14.90
C SER A 182 0.12 -10.90 13.62
N THR A 183 -0.26 -11.43 12.46
CA THR A 183 0.29 -11.03 11.16
C THR A 183 0.02 -9.54 10.90
N LEU A 184 -1.21 -9.08 11.17
CA LEU A 184 -1.59 -7.67 11.03
C LEU A 184 -0.71 -6.76 11.88
N ARG A 185 -0.57 -7.03 13.19
CA ARG A 185 0.27 -6.20 14.07
C ARG A 185 1.73 -6.16 13.62
N ARG A 186 2.28 -7.30 13.18
CA ARG A 186 3.65 -7.37 12.65
C ARG A 186 3.81 -6.59 11.34
N ALA A 187 2.80 -6.60 10.47
CA ALA A 187 2.81 -5.85 9.22
C ALA A 187 2.70 -4.34 9.47
N LEU A 188 1.83 -3.92 10.40
CA LEU A 188 1.68 -2.51 10.80
C LEU A 188 2.96 -1.94 11.42
N ALA A 189 3.73 -2.75 12.14
CA ALA A 189 5.03 -2.34 12.68
C ALA A 189 6.03 -1.89 11.59
N ILE A 190 5.89 -2.39 10.36
CA ILE A 190 6.74 -2.02 9.20
C ILE A 190 5.96 -1.31 8.09
N THR A 191 4.73 -0.85 8.37
CA THR A 191 3.91 -0.05 7.45
C THR A 191 4.31 1.41 7.55
N ALA A 192 4.55 2.04 6.39
CA ALA A 192 4.79 3.47 6.29
C ALA A 192 3.54 4.21 5.79
N GLU A 193 3.53 5.53 5.96
CA GLU A 193 2.48 6.42 5.46
C GLU A 193 3.05 7.39 4.43
N GLY A 194 2.20 7.89 3.53
CA GLY A 194 2.58 8.98 2.63
C GLY A 194 3.49 8.59 1.47
N SER A 195 3.57 7.30 1.13
CA SER A 195 4.19 6.84 -0.12
C SER A 195 3.52 7.51 -1.33
N ARG A 196 4.30 7.90 -2.33
CA ARG A 196 3.81 8.48 -3.60
C ARG A 196 4.00 7.59 -4.80
N SER A 197 4.73 6.48 -4.65
CA SER A 197 4.90 5.48 -5.69
C SER A 197 4.92 4.05 -5.13
N PRO A 198 4.66 3.02 -5.97
CA PRO A 198 4.88 1.63 -5.60
C PRO A 198 6.31 1.34 -5.19
N MET A 199 7.29 2.00 -5.81
CA MET A 199 8.70 1.77 -5.51
C MET A 199 9.08 2.27 -4.12
N GLU A 200 8.59 3.44 -3.70
CA GLU A 200 8.76 3.91 -2.32
C GLU A 200 8.14 2.95 -1.31
N THR A 201 6.95 2.40 -1.61
CA THR A 201 6.32 1.38 -0.76
C THR A 201 7.19 0.13 -0.65
N ALA A 202 7.70 -0.37 -1.79
CA ALA A 202 8.58 -1.52 -1.85
C ALA A 202 9.87 -1.30 -1.06
N LEU A 203 10.57 -0.19 -1.32
CA LEU A 203 11.80 0.16 -0.62
C LEU A 203 11.55 0.31 0.88
N SER A 204 10.50 1.00 1.31
CA SER A 204 10.16 1.16 2.73
C SER A 204 10.00 -0.19 3.43
N VAL A 205 9.21 -1.10 2.84
CA VAL A 205 8.98 -2.44 3.40
C VAL A 205 10.26 -3.28 3.36
N GLY A 206 11.00 -3.29 2.25
CA GLY A 206 12.23 -4.07 2.08
C GLY A 206 13.34 -3.65 3.05
N LEU A 207 13.52 -2.34 3.23
CA LEU A 207 14.52 -1.79 4.16
C LEU A 207 14.15 -2.06 5.62
N SER A 208 12.86 -1.95 5.96
CA SER A 208 12.41 -1.98 7.37
C SER A 208 12.06 -3.39 7.87
N ALA A 209 11.72 -4.32 6.97
CA ALA A 209 11.39 -5.69 7.37
C ALA A 209 12.59 -6.34 8.10
N PRO A 210 12.36 -7.10 9.19
CA PRO A 210 13.42 -7.84 9.87
C PRO A 210 14.13 -8.85 8.95
N GLY A 211 15.40 -9.14 9.26
CA GLY A 211 16.21 -10.14 8.54
C GLY A 211 15.54 -11.51 8.32
N PRO A 212 14.87 -12.11 9.33
CA PRO A 212 14.14 -13.37 9.14
C PRO A 212 12.95 -13.30 8.17
N LEU A 213 12.48 -12.09 7.85
CA LEU A 213 11.46 -11.84 6.83
C LEU A 213 12.06 -11.40 5.49
N GLY A 214 13.38 -11.43 5.36
CA GLY A 214 14.11 -11.04 4.15
C GLY A 214 14.38 -9.55 4.02
N GLY A 215 14.11 -8.72 5.03
CA GLY A 215 14.47 -7.30 4.95
C GLY A 215 15.85 -6.98 5.53
N TYR A 216 16.16 -5.70 5.60
CA TYR A 216 17.42 -5.19 6.14
C TYR A 216 17.35 -4.80 7.62
N GLY A 217 16.14 -4.78 8.21
CA GLY A 217 15.93 -4.48 9.63
C GLY A 217 16.28 -3.04 10.00
N LEU A 218 16.25 -2.12 9.04
CA LEU A 218 16.49 -0.70 9.30
C LEU A 218 15.28 -0.05 10.00
N PRO A 219 15.47 1.07 10.71
CA PRO A 219 14.36 1.88 11.20
C PRO A 219 13.43 2.27 10.05
N LEU A 220 12.12 2.33 10.33
CA LEU A 220 11.12 2.72 9.33
C LEU A 220 11.39 4.15 8.83
N PRO A 221 11.56 4.38 7.51
CA PRO A 221 11.75 5.72 6.98
C PRO A 221 10.47 6.54 7.06
N ARG A 222 10.63 7.86 7.17
CA ARG A 222 9.54 8.82 6.91
C ARG A 222 9.47 9.03 5.40
N LEU A 223 8.39 8.57 4.78
CA LEU A 223 8.20 8.73 3.35
C LEU A 223 7.74 10.15 3.00
N ASN A 224 8.22 10.66 1.88
CA ASN A 224 7.92 12.01 1.39
C ASN A 224 8.02 13.07 2.50
N HIS A 225 9.09 12.98 3.30
CA HIS A 225 9.26 13.83 4.46
C HIS A 225 9.40 15.28 4.01
N ARG A 226 8.50 16.15 4.50
CA ARG A 226 8.54 17.58 4.23
C ARG A 226 9.63 18.24 5.06
N VAL A 227 10.56 18.90 4.39
CA VAL A 227 11.56 19.77 4.99
C VAL A 227 11.24 21.20 4.61
N ASP A 228 11.06 22.08 5.60
CA ASP A 228 10.89 23.51 5.36
C ASP A 228 12.24 24.16 5.07
N ILE A 229 12.26 25.01 4.04
CA ILE A 229 13.48 25.65 3.54
C ILE A 229 13.46 27.13 3.93
N PRO A 230 14.46 27.61 4.70
CA PRO A 230 14.66 29.03 4.98
C PRO A 230 14.70 29.86 3.71
N GLN A 231 14.27 31.12 3.80
CA GLN A 231 14.13 31.98 2.60
C GLN A 231 15.45 32.16 1.87
N GLU A 232 16.53 32.28 2.62
CA GLU A 232 17.89 32.52 2.16
C GLU A 232 18.37 31.35 1.30
N LEU A 233 18.19 30.12 1.78
CA LEU A 233 18.55 28.90 1.05
C LEU A 233 17.59 28.65 -0.13
N GLY A 234 16.30 28.93 0.06
CA GLY A 234 15.28 28.78 -0.98
C GLY A 234 15.61 29.58 -2.25
N ARG A 235 16.19 30.79 -2.11
CA ARG A 235 16.64 31.62 -3.25
C ARG A 235 17.65 30.89 -4.16
N LEU A 236 18.46 29.96 -3.62
CA LEU A 236 19.45 29.20 -4.38
C LEU A 236 18.83 28.14 -5.31
N ILE A 237 17.60 27.73 -5.01
CA ILE A 237 16.85 26.69 -5.72
C ILE A 237 15.52 27.22 -6.30
N GLY A 238 15.51 28.49 -6.71
CA GLY A 238 14.38 29.11 -7.41
C GLY A 238 13.25 29.58 -6.49
N GLY A 239 13.57 29.92 -5.25
CA GLY A 239 12.61 30.44 -4.27
C GLY A 239 11.76 29.37 -3.57
N GLN A 240 12.12 28.09 -3.69
CA GLN A 240 11.40 27.00 -3.02
C GLN A 240 11.40 27.20 -1.50
N ARG A 241 10.25 26.91 -0.88
CA ARG A 241 10.05 27.00 0.58
C ARG A 241 10.00 25.64 1.26
N THR A 242 9.93 24.58 0.48
CA THR A 242 9.81 23.20 0.96
C THR A 242 10.50 22.28 -0.02
N MET A 243 11.01 21.16 0.49
CA MET A 243 11.36 19.98 -0.29
C MET A 243 10.72 18.74 0.34
N PHE A 244 10.52 17.72 -0.47
CA PHE A 244 10.05 16.41 -0.04
C PHE A 244 11.14 15.40 -0.37
N LEU A 245 11.43 14.52 0.60
CA LEU A 245 12.46 13.49 0.50
C LEU A 245 11.78 12.12 0.51
N ASP A 246 12.08 11.27 -0.47
CA ASP A 246 11.31 10.04 -0.72
C ASP A 246 11.36 9.08 0.47
N LEU A 247 12.57 8.77 0.97
CA LEU A 247 12.79 7.99 2.17
C LEU A 247 13.75 8.74 3.09
N CYS A 248 13.28 9.22 4.25
CA CYS A 248 14.09 10.03 5.15
C CYS A 248 14.19 9.42 6.55
N TRP A 249 15.37 9.50 7.15
CA TRP A 249 15.65 9.28 8.57
C TRP A 249 16.10 10.61 9.16
N PRO A 250 15.17 11.50 9.55
CA PRO A 250 15.50 12.87 9.96
C PRO A 250 16.47 12.91 11.15
N GLU A 251 16.32 11.98 12.08
CA GLU A 251 17.16 11.87 13.28
C GLU A 251 18.61 11.52 12.94
N ALA A 252 18.85 10.88 11.79
CA ALA A 252 20.18 10.56 11.28
C ALA A 252 20.70 11.59 10.25
N GLY A 253 19.91 12.61 9.90
CA GLY A 253 20.27 13.57 8.86
C GLY A 253 20.49 12.91 7.49
N TRP A 254 19.73 11.86 7.17
CA TRP A 254 19.95 11.06 5.96
C TRP A 254 18.67 10.84 5.16
N ALA A 255 18.78 10.87 3.84
CA ALA A 255 17.69 10.57 2.94
C ALA A 255 18.15 9.82 1.69
N VAL A 256 17.27 8.97 1.18
CA VAL A 256 17.39 8.30 -0.10
C VAL A 256 16.33 8.85 -1.04
N GLU A 257 16.73 9.15 -2.27
CA GLU A 257 15.83 9.56 -3.34
C GLU A 257 15.86 8.54 -4.46
N TYR A 258 14.68 8.07 -4.86
CA TYR A 258 14.56 7.12 -5.95
C TYR A 258 14.38 7.87 -7.26
N ASP A 259 15.39 7.79 -8.13
CA ASP A 259 15.37 8.43 -9.45
C ASP A 259 15.29 7.37 -10.55
N SER A 260 14.08 7.13 -11.05
CA SER A 260 13.84 6.19 -12.16
C SER A 260 14.43 6.66 -13.50
N ALA A 261 14.88 7.92 -13.63
CA ALA A 261 15.28 8.55 -14.90
C ALA A 261 16.72 9.09 -14.92
N MET A 262 17.54 8.73 -13.92
CA MET A 262 18.89 9.29 -13.70
C MET A 262 19.83 9.23 -14.93
N HIS A 263 19.57 8.32 -15.89
CA HIS A 263 20.41 8.10 -17.08
C HIS A 263 20.07 9.01 -18.29
N HIS A 264 19.06 9.88 -18.19
CA HIS A 264 18.61 10.73 -19.30
C HIS A 264 18.66 12.24 -19.02
N SER A 265 19.22 12.67 -17.89
CA SER A 265 19.22 14.09 -17.52
C SER A 265 20.36 14.89 -18.19
N GLU A 266 20.00 15.86 -19.04
CA GLU A 266 20.93 16.83 -19.64
C GLU A 266 21.32 17.97 -18.66
N GLY A 267 22.44 18.65 -18.93
CA GLY A 267 23.21 19.44 -17.96
C GLY A 267 22.46 20.46 -17.07
N ARG A 268 21.35 21.08 -17.51
CA ARG A 268 20.57 21.98 -16.63
C ARG A 268 19.86 21.24 -15.50
N ALA A 269 19.38 20.02 -15.74
CA ALA A 269 18.76 19.17 -14.72
C ALA A 269 19.80 18.76 -13.67
N VAL A 270 21.00 18.37 -14.11
CA VAL A 270 22.11 18.02 -13.23
C VAL A 270 22.53 19.18 -12.32
N ALA A 271 22.63 20.40 -12.86
CA ALA A 271 22.99 21.58 -12.06
C ALA A 271 21.91 21.95 -11.03
N LYS A 272 20.63 21.85 -11.40
CA LYS A 272 19.50 22.07 -10.49
C LYS A 272 19.52 21.05 -9.34
N ASP A 273 19.74 19.79 -9.67
CA ASP A 273 19.78 18.71 -8.69
C ASP A 273 20.96 18.85 -7.70
N ARG A 274 22.15 19.22 -8.19
CA ARG A 274 23.29 19.55 -7.31
C ARG A 274 22.98 20.67 -6.32
N ARG A 275 22.28 21.73 -6.74
CA ARG A 275 21.90 22.83 -5.83
C ARG A 275 20.89 22.38 -4.79
N ARG A 276 19.94 21.52 -5.18
CA ARG A 276 18.95 20.94 -4.27
C ARG A 276 19.63 20.12 -3.18
N ARG A 277 20.59 19.27 -3.55
CA ARG A 277 21.39 18.49 -2.61
C ARG A 277 22.24 19.37 -1.69
N ALA A 278 22.90 20.40 -2.23
CA ALA A 278 23.67 21.35 -1.42
C ALA A 278 22.80 22.13 -0.40
N VAL A 279 21.55 22.46 -0.74
CA VAL A 279 20.61 23.06 0.21
C VAL A 279 20.21 22.05 1.29
N ALA A 280 19.99 20.78 0.95
CA ALA A 280 19.70 19.75 1.93
C ALA A 280 20.90 19.53 2.88
N ASP A 281 22.13 19.48 2.36
CA ASP A 281 23.34 19.36 3.17
C ASP A 281 23.48 20.55 4.13
N ALA A 282 23.18 21.77 3.68
CA ALA A 282 23.16 22.96 4.54
C ALA A 282 22.08 22.91 5.63
N LEU A 283 21.04 22.10 5.45
CA LEU A 283 20.00 21.79 6.45
C LEU A 283 20.36 20.57 7.31
N GLY A 284 21.56 20.02 7.16
CA GLY A 284 22.03 18.85 7.90
C GLY A 284 21.46 17.52 7.41
N ILE A 285 20.97 17.47 6.15
CA ILE A 285 20.40 16.27 5.55
C ILE A 285 21.18 15.90 4.29
N SER A 286 21.88 14.77 4.32
CA SER A 286 22.55 14.22 3.14
C SER A 286 21.58 13.37 2.31
N ILE A 287 21.45 13.73 1.03
CA ILE A 287 20.59 13.03 0.06
C ILE A 287 21.45 12.12 -0.81
N VAL A 288 21.15 10.82 -0.79
CA VAL A 288 21.77 9.82 -1.65
C VAL A 288 20.78 9.35 -2.71
N PRO A 289 21.05 9.57 -4.00
CA PRO A 289 20.16 9.12 -5.04
C PRO A 289 20.39 7.64 -5.35
N TRP A 290 19.32 6.86 -5.45
CA TRP A 290 19.31 5.47 -5.91
C TRP A 290 18.58 5.40 -7.24
N ASP A 291 19.25 4.91 -8.28
CA ASP A 291 18.63 4.69 -9.59
C ASP A 291 17.96 3.31 -9.67
N ASN A 292 17.21 3.12 -10.76
CA ASN A 292 16.56 1.84 -11.03
C ASN A 292 17.55 0.66 -11.15
N LEU A 293 18.79 0.89 -11.62
CA LEU A 293 19.79 -0.18 -11.74
C LEU A 293 20.27 -0.65 -10.35
N THR A 294 20.52 0.29 -9.45
CA THR A 294 20.88 0.03 -8.06
C THR A 294 19.79 -0.74 -7.35
N VAL A 295 18.54 -0.31 -7.51
CA VAL A 295 17.40 -0.94 -6.83
C VAL A 295 17.02 -2.29 -7.44
N ALA A 296 17.14 -2.47 -8.76
CA ALA A 296 16.76 -3.70 -9.45
C ALA A 296 17.74 -4.87 -9.25
N ASP A 297 19.01 -4.60 -8.98
CA ASP A 297 20.01 -5.64 -8.70
C ASP A 297 20.15 -5.86 -7.17
N PRO A 298 19.84 -7.06 -6.64
CA PRO A 298 19.92 -7.34 -5.20
C PRO A 298 21.30 -7.09 -4.58
N VAL A 299 22.39 -7.26 -5.35
CA VAL A 299 23.76 -7.06 -4.86
C VAL A 299 24.04 -5.56 -4.75
N SER A 300 23.76 -4.80 -5.80
CA SER A 300 23.91 -3.34 -5.82
C SER A 300 23.06 -2.67 -4.74
N LEU A 301 21.80 -3.09 -4.60
CA LEU A 301 20.94 -2.64 -3.50
C LEU A 301 21.55 -2.98 -2.14
N GLY A 302 22.04 -4.22 -1.96
CA GLY A 302 22.68 -4.62 -0.71
C GLY A 302 23.89 -3.77 -0.32
N LEU A 303 24.74 -3.38 -1.28
CA LEU A 303 25.87 -2.47 -1.06
C LEU A 303 25.40 -1.05 -0.69
N ALA A 304 24.37 -0.54 -1.36
CA ALA A 304 23.78 0.75 -1.04
C ALA A 304 23.17 0.75 0.37
N VAL A 305 22.53 -0.35 0.75
CA VAL A 305 21.94 -0.53 2.08
C VAL A 305 22.98 -0.73 3.16
N GLU A 306 24.11 -1.39 2.88
CA GLU A 306 25.23 -1.48 3.82
C GLU A 306 25.77 -0.10 4.19
N SER A 307 25.97 0.77 3.19
CA SER A 307 26.37 2.16 3.40
C SER A 307 25.33 2.92 4.23
N LEU A 308 24.04 2.80 3.88
CA LEU A 308 22.94 3.40 4.63
C LEU A 308 22.92 2.91 6.09
N ALA A 309 23.02 1.60 6.32
CA ALA A 309 23.02 1.01 7.66
C ALA A 309 24.15 1.57 8.53
N GLY A 310 25.34 1.78 7.95
CA GLY A 310 26.47 2.42 8.63
C GLY A 310 26.14 3.84 9.11
N HIS A 311 25.47 4.66 8.29
CA HIS A 311 25.05 6.01 8.67
C HIS A 311 23.93 6.00 9.72
N LEU A 312 23.04 5.01 9.67
CA LEU A 312 21.97 4.82 10.66
C LEU A 312 22.45 4.14 11.95
N GLY A 313 23.73 3.76 12.06
CA GLY A 313 24.26 3.02 13.22
C GLY A 313 23.64 1.63 13.39
N CYS A 314 23.13 1.04 12.31
CA CYS A 314 22.44 -0.24 12.32
C CYS A 314 23.38 -1.38 11.92
N PRO A 315 23.21 -2.59 12.47
CA PRO A 315 24.00 -3.74 12.06
C PRO A 315 23.64 -4.15 10.63
N PHE A 316 24.64 -4.55 9.86
CA PHE A 316 24.49 -5.14 8.54
C PHE A 316 25.30 -6.43 8.46
N SER A 317 24.82 -7.41 7.68
CA SER A 317 25.51 -8.68 7.49
C SER A 317 25.26 -9.23 6.08
N TRP A 318 26.33 -9.68 5.43
CA TRP A 318 26.32 -10.41 4.17
C TRP A 318 26.19 -11.94 4.36
N ASP A 319 25.75 -12.40 5.53
CA ASP A 319 25.50 -13.82 5.79
C ASP A 319 24.69 -14.47 4.66
N HIS A 320 25.03 -15.70 4.31
CA HIS A 320 24.44 -16.39 3.17
C HIS A 320 22.93 -16.57 3.30
N SER A 321 22.45 -16.93 4.50
CA SER A 321 21.03 -17.18 4.75
C SER A 321 20.21 -15.89 4.70
N LEU A 322 20.73 -14.80 5.28
CA LEU A 322 20.11 -13.47 5.19
C LEU A 322 20.11 -12.95 3.76
N SER A 323 21.20 -13.15 3.03
CA SER A 323 21.30 -12.73 1.62
C SER A 323 20.32 -13.51 0.72
N GLN A 324 20.09 -14.80 1.00
CA GLN A 324 19.08 -15.58 0.30
C GLN A 324 17.66 -15.10 0.63
N ALA A 325 17.36 -14.84 1.91
CA ALA A 325 16.07 -14.31 2.33
C ALA A 325 15.79 -12.93 1.69
N ARG A 326 16.82 -12.06 1.62
CA ARG A 326 16.73 -10.75 0.95
C ARG A 326 16.43 -10.85 -0.53
N ARG A 327 17.06 -11.77 -1.26
CA ARG A 327 16.69 -12.03 -2.66
C ARG A 327 15.24 -12.46 -2.80
N GLY A 328 14.77 -13.37 -1.94
CA GLY A 328 13.37 -13.80 -1.98
C GLY A 328 12.37 -12.68 -1.68
N LEU A 329 12.68 -11.77 -0.74
CA LEU A 329 11.85 -10.59 -0.52
C LEU A 329 11.96 -9.59 -1.67
N HIS A 330 13.17 -9.35 -2.20
CA HIS A 330 13.43 -8.45 -3.31
C HIS A 330 12.65 -8.86 -4.56
N ASP A 331 12.73 -10.12 -5.00
CA ASP A 331 11.98 -10.66 -6.15
C ASP A 331 10.47 -10.43 -6.00
N ARG A 332 9.98 -10.53 -4.77
CA ARG A 332 8.58 -10.31 -4.43
C ARG A 332 8.22 -8.83 -4.52
N ILE A 333 8.93 -7.96 -3.81
CA ILE A 333 8.59 -6.53 -3.72
C ILE A 333 8.95 -5.76 -4.99
N MET A 334 9.85 -6.25 -5.83
CA MET A 334 10.20 -5.66 -7.13
C MET A 334 9.42 -6.28 -8.30
N GLY A 335 8.81 -7.43 -8.07
CA GLY A 335 7.96 -8.11 -9.03
C GLY A 335 6.65 -7.35 -9.28
N PRO A 336 5.67 -7.99 -9.94
CA PRO A 336 4.39 -7.37 -10.31
C PRO A 336 3.49 -7.01 -9.11
N HIS A 337 4.00 -6.86 -7.88
CA HIS A 337 3.28 -6.46 -6.66
C HIS A 337 1.90 -7.12 -6.48
N ARG A 338 1.82 -8.44 -6.59
CA ARG A 338 0.56 -9.20 -6.59
C ARG A 338 0.01 -9.44 -5.16
N PHE A 339 -0.07 -8.38 -4.36
CA PHE A 339 -0.47 -8.49 -2.94
C PHE A 339 -1.92 -8.06 -2.68
N TRP A 340 -2.50 -7.30 -3.61
CA TRP A 340 -3.83 -6.68 -3.48
C TRP A 340 -4.97 -7.67 -3.65
#